data_AF-A0A024XAG9-F1
#
_entry.id   AF-A0A024XAG9-F1
#
_cell.length_a   1.000
_cell.length_b   1.000
_cell.length_c   1.000
_cell.angle_alpha   90.00
_cell.angle_beta   90.00
_cell.angle_gamma   90.00
#
_symmetry.space_group_name_H-M   'P 1'
#
loop_
_entity.id
_entity.type
_entity.pdbx_description
1 polymer ?
#
loop_
_entity_poly.entity_id
_entity_poly.type
_entity_poly.pdbx_seq_one_letter_code
_entity_poly.pdbx_strand_id
1 'polypeptide(L)'
;MTTNKNKPYIKERHIPTSRSRVLSECDIYTSIYDNDEDMKSVKENFDRQTSQRFEEYEERMNEKRQKCKEQCDKDIEQIILRDKTKKSLEEKVENICLRCGCGLGGIAAGVGIFGSLGTYGWEIGATAAAIELATKEGIKAGIQTVIVKINEVNALVELKNVPWTNFIYESNYNTVNGLFNAIMDAMASIGKSCKSHTFENACNGILARTNYWLDSVAEAGIKVTASTTESAKTTKLGEVATASYDAYTAIAYSVTAILIIVLIMVFIYLFLRYRRKKKMNKKLQYTKLLNQ
;
A
#
# COMPACT_ATOMS: atom_id res chain seq x y z
N MET A 1 -43.77 -7.54 -83.66
CA MET A 1 -43.89 -6.50 -82.62
C MET A 1 -43.80 -7.21 -81.28
N THR A 2 -42.96 -6.90 -80.30
CA THR A 2 -41.87 -5.93 -80.12
C THR A 2 -41.13 -6.40 -78.85
N THR A 3 -39.83 -6.12 -78.80
CA THR A 3 -38.83 -6.45 -77.78
C THR A 3 -39.14 -5.98 -76.36
N ASN A 4 -38.62 -6.67 -75.33
CA ASN A 4 -37.83 -5.99 -74.28
C ASN A 4 -36.89 -6.93 -73.52
N LYS A 5 -35.63 -6.50 -73.37
CA LYS A 5 -34.56 -7.10 -72.56
C LYS A 5 -34.58 -6.41 -71.20
N ASN A 6 -34.34 -7.12 -70.09
CA ASN A 6 -33.58 -6.58 -68.94
C ASN A 6 -33.21 -7.69 -67.96
N LYS A 7 -31.91 -7.87 -67.72
CA LYS A 7 -31.34 -8.69 -66.64
C LYS A 7 -31.07 -7.78 -65.43
N PRO A 8 -31.38 -8.23 -64.20
CA PRO A 8 -30.70 -7.75 -63.00
C PRO A 8 -29.77 -8.84 -62.44
N TYR A 9 -28.54 -8.42 -62.21
CA TYR A 9 -27.42 -9.11 -61.56
C TYR A 9 -27.67 -9.21 -60.05
N ILE A 10 -27.37 -10.37 -59.42
CA ILE A 10 -27.34 -10.49 -57.96
C ILE A 10 -26.07 -11.26 -57.50
N LYS A 11 -25.36 -10.57 -56.59
CA LYS A 11 -24.09 -10.78 -55.88
C LYS A 11 -23.65 -12.21 -55.52
N GLU A 12 -22.37 -12.46 -55.78
CA GLU A 12 -21.59 -13.61 -55.34
C GLU A 12 -21.06 -13.41 -53.90
N ARG A 13 -21.17 -14.44 -53.04
CA ARG A 13 -20.74 -14.45 -51.64
C ARG A 13 -19.22 -14.56 -51.55
N HIS A 14 -18.56 -13.59 -50.93
CA HIS A 14 -17.17 -13.75 -50.49
C HIS A 14 -17.09 -14.71 -49.29
N ILE A 15 -16.43 -15.85 -49.48
CA ILE A 15 -15.91 -16.71 -48.41
C ILE A 15 -14.42 -16.39 -48.27
N PRO A 16 -13.93 -15.90 -47.11
CA PRO A 16 -12.50 -15.71 -46.91
C PRO A 16 -11.82 -17.05 -46.64
N THR A 17 -10.97 -17.49 -47.56
CA THR A 17 -10.10 -18.66 -47.39
C THR A 17 -9.01 -18.32 -46.37
N SER A 18 -8.99 -19.00 -45.23
CA SER A 18 -7.89 -18.91 -44.26
C SER A 18 -6.61 -19.48 -44.87
N ARG A 19 -5.73 -18.61 -45.38
CA ARG A 19 -4.37 -18.97 -45.83
C ARG A 19 -3.53 -19.31 -44.59
N SER A 20 -3.55 -20.57 -44.18
CA SER A 20 -2.59 -21.12 -43.23
C SER A 20 -1.20 -21.08 -43.86
N ARG A 21 -0.31 -20.25 -43.33
CA ARG A 21 1.13 -20.27 -43.65
C ARG A 21 1.76 -21.48 -42.98
N VAL A 22 1.61 -22.66 -43.57
CA VAL A 22 2.44 -23.82 -43.22
C VAL A 22 3.65 -23.77 -44.16
N LEU A 23 4.84 -23.57 -43.58
CA LEU A 23 6.09 -23.73 -44.31
C LEU A 23 6.20 -25.20 -44.71
N SER A 24 6.08 -25.47 -46.00
CA SER A 24 6.37 -26.78 -46.58
C SER A 24 7.89 -26.94 -46.61
N GLU A 25 8.42 -27.83 -45.76
CA GLU A 25 9.81 -28.26 -45.84
C GLU A 25 9.97 -29.08 -47.12
N CYS A 26 10.56 -28.47 -48.16
CA CYS A 26 11.08 -29.20 -49.32
C CYS A 26 12.53 -29.59 -49.03
N ASP A 27 12.94 -30.80 -49.40
CA ASP A 27 14.32 -31.27 -49.30
C ASP A 27 15.23 -30.49 -50.29
N ILE A 28 16.00 -29.53 -49.78
CA ILE A 28 16.93 -28.71 -50.57
C ILE A 28 18.34 -29.29 -50.44
N TYR A 29 18.65 -30.34 -51.20
CA TYR A 29 20.04 -30.61 -51.57
C TYR A 29 20.13 -31.43 -52.86
N THR A 30 20.36 -30.75 -53.98
CA THR A 30 20.65 -31.35 -55.30
C THR A 30 22.11 -31.10 -55.65
N SER A 31 22.95 -32.13 -55.57
CA SER A 31 24.40 -32.13 -55.80
C SER A 31 24.82 -32.05 -57.28
N ILE A 32 23.94 -31.52 -58.14
CA ILE A 32 24.11 -31.57 -59.61
C ILE A 32 25.09 -30.47 -60.08
N TYR A 33 25.33 -29.46 -59.27
CA TYR A 33 26.08 -28.24 -59.63
C TYR A 33 27.45 -28.12 -58.96
N ASP A 34 27.93 -29.14 -58.26
CA ASP A 34 29.18 -29.05 -57.48
C ASP A 34 30.46 -28.97 -58.34
N ASN A 35 30.39 -29.33 -59.63
CA ASN A 35 31.53 -29.33 -60.57
C ASN A 35 31.42 -28.28 -61.70
N ASP A 36 30.41 -27.41 -61.67
CA ASP A 36 30.24 -26.33 -62.65
C ASP A 36 31.13 -25.14 -62.26
N GLU A 37 32.02 -24.73 -63.17
CA GLU A 37 33.05 -23.71 -62.92
C GLU A 37 32.43 -22.32 -62.67
N ASP A 38 31.32 -22.01 -63.35
CA ASP A 38 30.56 -20.78 -63.12
C ASP A 38 29.86 -20.82 -61.75
N MET A 39 29.24 -21.95 -61.40
CA MET A 39 28.58 -22.10 -60.10
C MET A 39 29.57 -22.09 -58.93
N LYS A 40 30.78 -22.61 -59.14
CA LYS A 40 31.86 -22.56 -58.14
C LYS A 40 32.28 -21.11 -57.86
N SER A 41 32.42 -20.29 -58.89
CA SER A 41 32.75 -18.86 -58.74
C SER A 41 31.66 -18.08 -57.99
N VAL A 42 30.39 -18.38 -58.25
CA VAL A 42 29.24 -17.79 -57.56
C VAL A 42 29.24 -18.19 -56.09
N LYS A 43 29.42 -19.49 -55.80
CA LYS A 43 29.50 -20.02 -54.43
C LYS A 43 30.63 -19.38 -53.63
N GLU A 44 31.84 -19.30 -54.19
CA GLU A 44 32.98 -18.67 -53.52
C GLU A 44 32.74 -17.17 -53.24
N ASN A 45 32.07 -16.46 -54.14
CA ASN A 45 31.69 -15.05 -53.91
C ASN A 45 30.62 -14.91 -52.81
N PHE A 46 29.62 -15.80 -52.78
CA PHE A 46 28.64 -15.85 -51.70
C PHE A 46 29.29 -16.17 -50.37
N ASP A 47 30.18 -17.16 -50.31
CA ASP A 47 30.90 -17.55 -49.10
C ASP A 47 31.79 -16.41 -48.59
N ARG A 48 32.50 -15.73 -49.49
CA ARG A 48 33.33 -14.56 -49.14
C ARG A 48 32.51 -13.41 -48.58
N GLN A 49 31.39 -13.05 -49.22
CA GLN A 49 30.49 -12.01 -48.72
C GLN A 49 29.82 -12.40 -47.40
N THR A 50 29.49 -13.69 -47.26
CA THR A 50 28.85 -14.22 -46.07
C THR A 50 29.82 -14.24 -44.89
N SER A 51 31.08 -14.64 -45.09
CA SER A 51 32.13 -14.54 -44.06
C SER A 51 32.37 -13.11 -43.59
N GLN A 52 32.44 -12.13 -44.51
CA GLN A 52 32.61 -10.72 -44.12
C GLN A 52 31.44 -10.21 -43.26
N ARG A 53 30.20 -10.56 -43.61
CA ARG A 53 29.04 -10.19 -42.79
C ARG A 53 29.03 -10.88 -41.43
N PHE A 54 29.56 -12.10 -41.34
CA PHE A 54 29.68 -12.82 -40.07
C PHE A 54 30.71 -12.16 -39.15
N GLU A 55 31.88 -11.78 -39.66
CA GLU A 55 32.88 -11.01 -38.89
C GLU A 55 32.31 -9.67 -38.41
N GLU A 56 31.68 -8.88 -39.29
CA GLU A 56 31.04 -7.61 -38.92
C GLU A 56 29.88 -7.78 -37.92
N TYR A 57 29.17 -8.91 -37.97
CA TYR A 57 28.13 -9.23 -36.99
C TYR A 57 28.73 -9.62 -35.65
N GLU A 58 29.82 -10.41 -35.65
CA GLU A 58 30.51 -10.86 -34.45
C GLU A 58 31.19 -9.70 -33.71
N GLU A 59 31.83 -8.78 -34.41
CA GLU A 59 32.39 -7.55 -33.84
C GLU A 59 31.30 -6.69 -33.17
N ARG A 60 30.18 -6.45 -33.84
CA ARG A 60 29.04 -5.72 -33.26
C ARG A 60 28.42 -6.43 -32.07
N MET A 61 28.38 -7.76 -32.09
CA MET A 61 27.90 -8.56 -30.98
C MET A 61 28.84 -8.49 -29.77
N ASN A 62 30.15 -8.51 -30.01
CA ASN A 62 31.17 -8.37 -28.98
C ASN A 62 31.13 -6.98 -28.33
N GLU A 63 31.03 -5.90 -29.11
CA GLU A 63 30.91 -4.54 -28.60
C GLU A 63 29.66 -4.38 -27.70
N LYS A 64 28.52 -4.92 -28.13
CA LYS A 64 27.28 -4.90 -27.34
C LYS A 64 27.38 -5.74 -26.06
N ARG A 65 28.04 -6.90 -26.11
CA ARG A 65 28.30 -7.73 -24.93
C ARG A 65 29.19 -7.01 -23.92
N GLN A 66 30.22 -6.32 -24.39
CA GLN A 66 31.14 -5.57 -23.55
C GLN A 66 30.44 -4.39 -22.86
N LYS A 67 29.63 -3.62 -23.59
CA LYS A 67 28.79 -2.55 -23.03
C LYS A 67 27.81 -3.07 -21.97
N CYS A 68 27.18 -4.22 -22.19
CA CYS A 68 26.25 -4.82 -21.24
C CYS A 68 26.97 -5.29 -19.96
N LYS A 69 28.18 -5.84 -20.10
CA LYS A 69 29.01 -6.27 -18.97
C LYS A 69 29.45 -5.08 -18.12
N GLU A 70 29.95 -4.00 -18.74
CA GLU A 70 30.33 -2.78 -18.02
C GLU A 70 29.15 -2.11 -17.31
N GLN A 71 27.95 -2.15 -17.91
CA GLN A 71 26.74 -1.63 -17.27
C GLN A 71 26.36 -2.47 -16.05
N CYS A 72 26.41 -3.80 -16.17
CA CYS A 72 26.11 -4.72 -15.08
C CYS A 72 27.10 -4.55 -13.92
N ASP A 73 28.40 -4.41 -14.21
CA ASP A 73 29.44 -4.20 -13.20
C ASP A 73 29.24 -2.86 -12.44
N LYS A 74 28.87 -1.78 -13.15
CA LYS A 74 28.51 -0.48 -12.54
C LYS A 74 27.27 -0.57 -11.65
N ASP A 75 26.24 -1.29 -12.11
CA ASP A 75 25.00 -1.47 -11.35
C ASP A 75 25.25 -2.30 -10.08
N ILE A 76 26.09 -3.34 -10.16
CA ILE A 76 26.51 -4.15 -9.01
C ILE A 76 27.31 -3.30 -8.01
N GLU A 77 28.25 -2.48 -8.46
CA GLU A 77 29.01 -1.57 -7.59
C GLU A 77 28.10 -0.58 -6.87
N GLN A 78 27.09 -0.04 -7.58
CA GLN A 78 26.09 0.85 -7.00
C GLN A 78 25.18 0.15 -5.98
N ILE A 79 24.86 -1.13 -6.20
CA ILE A 79 24.10 -1.97 -5.25
C ILE A 79 24.93 -2.21 -3.99
N ILE A 80 26.20 -2.58 -4.13
CA ILE A 80 27.11 -2.82 -2.99
C ILE A 80 27.27 -1.55 -2.14
N LEU A 81 27.44 -0.38 -2.78
CA LEU A 81 27.52 0.90 -2.08
C LEU A 81 26.22 1.24 -1.34
N ARG A 82 25.06 0.98 -1.95
CA ARG A 82 23.74 1.18 -1.32
C ARG A 82 23.48 0.22 -0.16
N ASP A 83 23.89 -1.03 -0.26
CA ASP A 83 23.77 -1.99 0.83
C ASP A 83 24.70 -1.65 1.99
N LYS A 84 25.91 -1.15 1.71
CA LYS A 84 26.83 -0.68 2.74
C LYS A 84 26.28 0.52 3.54
N THR A 85 25.59 1.47 2.88
CA THR A 85 24.96 2.61 3.57
C THR A 85 23.73 2.19 4.36
N LYS A 86 22.88 1.30 3.81
CA LYS A 86 21.74 0.71 4.54
C LYS A 86 22.18 -0.06 5.78
N LYS A 87 23.19 -0.90 5.66
CA LYS A 87 23.73 -1.66 6.79
C LYS A 87 24.24 -0.75 7.92
N SER A 88 24.87 0.38 7.57
CA SER A 88 25.31 1.38 8.56
C SER A 88 24.18 2.17 9.23
N LEU A 89 23.01 2.26 8.58
CA LEU A 89 21.81 2.89 9.13
C LEU A 89 21.04 1.90 10.01
N GLU A 90 20.90 0.65 9.57
CA GLU A 90 20.31 -0.43 10.36
C GLU A 90 21.09 -0.66 11.66
N GLU A 91 22.42 -0.67 11.62
CA GLU A 91 23.28 -0.81 12.80
C GLU A 91 23.15 0.37 13.79
N LYS A 92 22.80 1.57 13.31
CA LYS A 92 22.47 2.73 14.16
C LYS A 92 21.07 2.65 14.75
N VAL A 93 20.10 2.15 13.98
CA VAL A 93 18.70 1.98 14.42
C VAL A 93 18.59 0.83 15.42
N GLU A 94 19.33 -0.26 15.23
CA GLU A 94 19.38 -1.39 16.15
C GLU A 94 20.02 -1.02 17.49
N ASN A 95 21.07 -0.18 17.47
CA ASN A 95 21.64 0.42 18.70
C ASN A 95 20.66 1.36 19.43
N ILE A 96 19.78 2.04 18.70
CA ILE A 96 18.72 2.89 19.28
C ILE A 96 17.57 2.02 19.83
N CYS A 97 17.27 0.88 19.20
CA CYS A 97 16.19 -0.03 19.58
C CYS A 97 16.57 -0.95 20.78
N LEU A 98 17.83 -1.39 20.86
CA LEU A 98 18.37 -2.13 22.01
C LEU A 98 18.31 -1.33 23.32
N ARG A 99 18.16 0.00 23.24
CA ARG A 99 18.05 0.88 24.41
C ARG A 99 16.61 1.11 24.89
N CYS A 100 15.60 0.66 24.15
CA CYS A 100 14.19 0.96 24.46
C CYS A 100 13.20 -0.23 24.36
N GLY A 101 13.62 -1.44 23.95
CA GLY A 101 12.70 -2.49 23.54
C GLY A 101 12.76 -3.85 24.25
N CYS A 102 13.50 -4.03 25.36
CA CYS A 102 13.50 -5.31 26.08
C CYS A 102 12.30 -5.42 27.02
N GLY A 103 11.17 -5.90 26.49
CA GLY A 103 10.06 -6.36 27.31
C GLY A 103 8.79 -6.63 26.51
N LEU A 104 8.78 -7.71 25.73
CA LEU A 104 7.66 -8.67 25.61
C LEU A 104 7.95 -9.64 24.46
N GLY A 105 8.19 -10.89 24.82
CA GLY A 105 8.59 -11.95 23.92
C GLY A 105 7.47 -12.44 22.99
N GLY A 106 7.92 -12.94 21.84
CA GLY A 106 7.40 -14.14 21.19
C GLY A 106 5.97 -14.08 20.65
N ILE A 107 5.84 -13.97 19.33
CA ILE A 107 5.29 -15.01 18.44
C ILE A 107 5.38 -14.52 16.99
N ALA A 108 5.88 -15.40 16.11
CA ALA A 108 5.71 -15.37 14.64
C ALA A 108 6.54 -14.38 13.78
N ALA A 109 7.86 -14.36 13.95
CA ALA A 109 8.77 -13.90 12.88
C ALA A 109 8.99 -15.05 11.87
N GLY A 110 8.06 -15.25 10.93
CA GLY A 110 8.23 -16.36 9.99
C GLY A 110 7.23 -16.52 8.86
N VAL A 111 6.63 -15.45 8.30
CA VAL A 111 6.28 -15.33 6.86
C VAL A 111 6.01 -13.84 6.58
N GLY A 112 6.85 -13.16 5.77
CA GLY A 112 6.43 -11.86 5.17
C GLY A 112 7.41 -10.68 5.19
N ILE A 113 8.73 -10.89 5.22
CA ILE A 113 9.76 -9.82 5.31
C ILE A 113 9.86 -8.91 4.05
N PHE A 114 9.03 -9.05 3.02
CA PHE A 114 9.14 -8.22 1.80
C PHE A 114 7.88 -7.42 1.39
N GLY A 115 6.95 -7.15 2.30
CA GLY A 115 5.81 -6.22 2.07
C GLY A 115 5.57 -5.19 3.17
N SER A 116 6.36 -5.21 4.24
CA SER A 116 5.97 -4.73 5.56
C SER A 116 6.30 -3.27 5.89
N LEU A 117 7.23 -2.59 5.21
CA LEU A 117 7.57 -1.22 5.60
C LEU A 117 6.44 -0.21 5.32
N GLY A 118 5.57 -0.47 4.33
CA GLY A 118 4.45 0.42 4.01
C GLY A 118 3.21 0.19 4.88
N THR A 119 2.87 -1.08 5.15
CA THR A 119 1.66 -1.43 5.91
C THR A 119 1.82 -1.18 7.41
N TYR A 120 3.00 -1.46 7.99
CA TYR A 120 3.26 -1.13 9.40
C TYR A 120 3.23 0.38 9.65
N GLY A 121 3.69 1.20 8.70
CA GLY A 121 3.62 2.65 8.81
C GLY A 121 2.17 3.17 8.80
N TRP A 122 1.31 2.61 7.95
CA TRP A 122 -0.11 2.99 7.90
C TRP A 122 -0.83 2.60 9.19
N GLU A 123 -0.65 1.37 9.69
CA GLU A 123 -1.32 0.93 10.92
C GLU A 123 -0.88 1.77 12.13
N ILE A 124 0.42 2.07 12.25
CA ILE A 124 0.94 2.97 13.31
C ILE A 124 0.35 4.38 13.16
N GLY A 125 0.31 4.93 11.95
CA GLY A 125 -0.26 6.25 11.70
C GLY A 125 -1.77 6.32 11.97
N ALA A 126 -2.51 5.30 11.53
CA ALA A 126 -3.96 5.21 11.69
C ALA A 126 -4.35 5.01 13.16
N THR A 127 -3.62 4.16 13.90
CA THR A 127 -3.84 3.97 15.35
C THR A 127 -3.51 5.23 16.15
N ALA A 128 -2.43 5.95 15.81
CA ALA A 128 -2.11 7.24 16.43
C ALA A 128 -3.22 8.28 16.19
N ALA A 129 -3.68 8.42 14.94
CA ALA A 129 -4.77 9.33 14.59
C ALA A 129 -6.09 8.95 15.27
N ALA A 130 -6.40 7.65 15.37
CA ALA A 130 -7.58 7.15 16.08
C ALA A 130 -7.55 7.51 17.57
N ILE A 131 -6.39 7.38 18.22
CA ILE A 131 -6.21 7.76 19.63
C ILE A 131 -6.37 9.28 19.80
N GLU A 132 -5.77 10.08 18.91
CA GLU A 132 -5.89 11.55 18.96
C GLU A 132 -7.33 12.04 18.75
N LEU A 133 -8.08 11.41 17.83
CA LEU A 133 -9.50 11.71 17.65
C LEU A 133 -10.31 11.34 18.89
N ALA A 134 -10.06 10.17 19.48
CA ALA A 134 -10.73 9.72 20.69
C ALA A 134 -10.48 10.64 21.90
N THR A 135 -9.24 11.13 22.08
CA THR A 135 -8.93 12.09 23.16
C THR A 135 -9.63 13.42 22.94
N LYS A 136 -9.66 13.93 21.70
CA LYS A 136 -10.39 15.16 21.35
C LYS A 136 -11.89 15.04 21.61
N GLU A 137 -12.50 13.91 21.25
CA GLU A 137 -13.92 13.64 21.54
C GLU A 137 -14.19 13.58 23.05
N GLY A 138 -13.32 12.91 23.81
CA GLY A 138 -13.44 12.84 25.27
C GLY A 138 -13.33 14.21 25.93
N ILE A 139 -12.33 15.01 25.56
CA ILE A 139 -12.14 16.37 26.10
C ILE A 139 -13.35 17.24 25.78
N LYS A 140 -13.88 17.17 24.56
CA LYS A 140 -15.09 17.90 24.17
C LYS A 140 -16.30 17.53 25.06
N ALA A 141 -16.50 16.24 25.32
CA ALA A 141 -17.58 15.76 26.20
C ALA A 141 -17.38 16.20 27.66
N GLY A 142 -16.14 16.16 28.16
CA GLY A 142 -15.78 16.64 29.49
C GLY A 142 -16.07 18.14 29.66
N ILE A 143 -15.64 18.97 28.71
CA ILE A 143 -15.92 20.42 28.70
C ILE A 143 -17.42 20.69 28.70
N GLN A 144 -18.19 20.00 27.86
CA GLN A 144 -19.65 20.15 27.84
C GLN A 144 -20.30 19.80 29.18
N THR A 145 -19.83 18.72 29.81
CA THR A 145 -20.32 18.30 31.15
C THR A 145 -20.03 19.35 32.21
N VAL A 146 -18.82 19.91 32.20
CA VAL A 146 -18.43 21.01 33.10
C VAL A 146 -19.35 22.22 32.91
N ILE A 147 -19.63 22.63 31.67
CA ILE A 147 -20.53 23.75 31.37
C ILE A 147 -21.93 23.51 31.93
N VAL A 148 -22.49 22.32 31.73
CA VAL A 148 -23.80 21.94 32.27
C VAL A 148 -23.79 22.03 33.80
N LYS A 149 -22.78 21.43 34.43
CA LYS A 149 -22.64 21.40 35.89
C LYS A 149 -22.48 22.79 36.50
N ILE A 150 -21.72 23.68 35.87
CA ILE A 150 -21.59 25.08 36.31
C ILE A 150 -22.95 25.80 36.27
N ASN A 151 -23.75 25.57 35.23
CA ASN A 151 -25.08 26.16 35.11
C ASN A 151 -26.11 25.60 36.10
N GLU A 152 -25.87 24.42 36.69
CA GLU A 152 -26.69 23.84 37.76
C GLU A 152 -26.41 24.48 39.14
N VAL A 153 -25.29 25.20 39.29
CA VAL A 153 -24.90 25.79 40.58
C VAL A 153 -25.78 27.00 40.88
N ASN A 154 -26.64 26.88 41.89
CA ASN A 154 -27.53 27.96 42.33
C ASN A 154 -26.79 29.24 42.74
N ALA A 155 -25.53 29.15 43.19
CA ALA A 155 -24.71 30.33 43.50
C ALA A 155 -24.34 31.16 42.26
N LEU A 156 -24.47 30.59 41.05
CA LEU A 156 -24.09 31.20 39.77
C LEU A 156 -25.29 31.53 38.88
N VAL A 157 -26.47 31.79 39.47
CA VAL A 157 -27.70 32.12 38.72
C VAL A 157 -27.48 33.26 37.72
N GLU A 158 -26.65 34.24 38.08
CA GLU A 158 -26.36 35.39 37.23
C GLU A 158 -25.45 35.07 36.02
N LEU A 159 -24.78 33.92 36.04
CA LEU A 159 -23.87 33.46 34.98
C LEU A 159 -24.51 32.44 34.03
N LYS A 160 -25.78 32.06 34.23
CA LYS A 160 -26.45 31.02 33.43
C LYS A 160 -26.48 31.29 31.91
N ASN A 161 -26.43 32.57 31.52
CA ASN A 161 -26.50 32.99 30.11
C ASN A 161 -25.12 33.35 29.52
N VAL A 162 -24.03 33.12 30.27
CA VAL A 162 -22.69 33.40 29.77
C VAL A 162 -22.31 32.36 28.70
N PRO A 163 -21.69 32.78 27.58
CA PRO A 163 -21.13 31.85 26.61
C PRO A 163 -19.88 31.16 27.18
N TRP A 164 -20.07 30.13 28.00
CA TRP A 164 -18.99 29.41 28.71
C TRP A 164 -17.92 28.83 27.79
N THR A 165 -18.22 28.61 26.51
CA THR A 165 -17.25 28.20 25.48
C THR A 165 -16.10 29.19 25.30
N ASN A 166 -16.26 30.45 25.72
CA ASN A 166 -15.22 31.47 25.66
C ASN A 166 -14.31 31.49 26.90
N PHE A 167 -14.61 30.68 27.92
CA PHE A 167 -13.90 30.69 29.19
C PHE A 167 -13.39 29.30 29.59
N ILE A 168 -14.00 28.23 29.07
CA ILE A 168 -13.65 26.85 29.39
C ILE A 168 -12.99 26.18 28.19
N TYR A 169 -11.75 25.75 28.41
CA TYR A 169 -10.84 25.19 27.42
C TYR A 169 -10.26 23.87 27.92
N GLU A 170 -9.60 23.14 27.03
CA GLU A 170 -8.86 21.92 27.36
C GLU A 170 -7.85 22.12 28.50
N SER A 171 -7.24 23.30 28.58
CA SER A 171 -6.21 23.60 29.57
C SER A 171 -6.74 23.87 30.99
N ASN A 172 -8.03 24.15 31.16
CA ASN A 172 -8.56 24.66 32.43
C ASN A 172 -9.82 23.95 32.96
N TYR A 173 -10.49 23.13 32.16
CA TYR A 173 -11.75 22.48 32.55
C TYR A 173 -11.61 21.42 33.65
N ASN A 174 -10.40 20.87 33.82
CA ASN A 174 -10.12 19.72 34.68
C ASN A 174 -9.45 20.10 36.01
N THR A 175 -9.32 21.39 36.32
CA THR A 175 -8.72 21.84 37.59
C THR A 175 -9.61 22.87 38.27
N VAL A 176 -9.66 22.81 39.60
CA VAL A 176 -10.38 23.78 40.43
C VAL A 176 -9.92 25.20 40.12
N ASN A 177 -8.60 25.42 40.08
CA ASN A 177 -8.03 26.75 39.81
C ASN A 177 -8.33 27.23 38.39
N GLY A 178 -8.32 26.32 37.40
CA GLY A 178 -8.68 26.66 36.03
C GLY A 178 -10.15 27.09 35.90
N LEU A 179 -11.06 26.33 36.50
CA LEU A 179 -12.48 26.66 36.54
C LEU A 179 -12.76 27.93 37.34
N PHE A 180 -12.06 28.13 38.45
CA PHE A 180 -12.14 29.34 39.25
C PHE A 180 -11.82 30.59 38.42
N ASN A 181 -10.70 30.56 37.68
CA ASN A 181 -10.31 31.67 36.82
C ASN A 181 -11.33 31.90 35.70
N ALA A 182 -11.85 30.84 35.08
CA ALA A 182 -12.89 30.93 34.07
C ALA A 182 -14.17 31.60 34.60
N ILE A 183 -14.55 31.33 35.85
CA ILE A 183 -15.69 31.99 36.50
C ILE A 183 -15.40 33.47 36.77
N MET A 184 -14.21 33.79 37.23
CA MET A 184 -13.80 35.17 37.48
C MET A 184 -13.80 36.00 36.17
N ASP A 185 -13.31 35.42 35.08
CA ASP A 185 -13.32 36.04 33.76
C ASP A 185 -14.75 36.19 33.21
N ALA A 186 -15.60 35.17 33.42
CA ALA A 186 -17.02 35.23 33.09
C ALA A 186 -17.74 36.36 33.87
N MET A 187 -17.50 36.48 35.18
CA MET A 187 -18.05 37.56 36.02
C MET A 187 -17.56 38.94 35.57
N ALA A 188 -16.28 39.05 35.20
CA ALA A 188 -15.72 40.29 34.65
C ALA A 188 -16.39 40.67 33.32
N SER A 189 -16.68 39.70 32.45
CA SER A 189 -17.31 39.93 31.14
C SER A 189 -18.72 40.53 31.23
N ILE A 190 -19.44 40.27 32.32
CA ILE A 190 -20.78 40.83 32.57
C ILE A 190 -20.76 42.08 33.47
N GLY A 191 -19.58 42.65 33.72
CA GLY A 191 -19.42 43.86 34.54
C GLY A 191 -19.57 43.65 36.04
N LYS A 192 -19.58 42.40 36.52
CA LYS A 192 -19.76 42.02 37.93
C LYS A 192 -18.46 41.53 38.55
N SER A 193 -17.35 42.22 38.29
CA SER A 193 -16.06 41.81 38.83
C SER A 193 -16.06 41.92 40.35
N CYS A 194 -15.41 40.96 41.02
CA CYS A 194 -15.23 40.97 42.47
C CYS A 194 -14.33 42.11 42.99
N LYS A 195 -13.79 42.96 42.10
CA LYS A 195 -13.07 44.20 42.43
C LYS A 195 -14.01 45.38 42.67
N SER A 196 -15.31 45.25 42.36
CA SER A 196 -16.31 46.28 42.60
C SER A 196 -16.84 46.19 44.04
N HIS A 197 -16.82 47.30 44.78
CA HIS A 197 -17.35 47.40 46.15
C HIS A 197 -18.80 46.92 46.27
N THR A 198 -19.58 46.99 45.19
CA THR A 198 -20.99 46.55 45.15
C THR A 198 -21.14 45.02 45.12
N PHE A 199 -20.15 44.30 44.60
CA PHE A 199 -20.20 42.83 44.42
C PHE A 199 -19.24 42.06 45.35
N GLU A 200 -18.42 42.77 46.12
CA GLU A 200 -17.38 42.21 46.99
C GLU A 200 -17.96 41.18 48.00
N ASN A 201 -19.07 41.51 48.67
CA ASN A 201 -19.70 40.60 49.64
C ASN A 201 -20.30 39.34 48.99
N ALA A 202 -20.92 39.47 47.82
CA ALA A 202 -21.47 38.35 47.07
C ALA A 202 -20.36 37.44 46.54
N CYS A 203 -19.29 38.02 46.01
CA CYS A 203 -18.10 37.29 45.61
C CYS A 203 -17.45 36.57 46.81
N ASN A 204 -17.22 37.24 47.94
CA ASN A 204 -16.61 36.61 49.12
C ASN A 204 -17.42 35.40 49.62
N GLY A 205 -18.75 35.45 49.53
CA GLY A 205 -19.62 34.31 49.86
C GLY A 205 -19.49 33.13 48.89
N ILE A 206 -19.38 33.41 47.58
CA ILE A 206 -19.13 32.38 46.55
C ILE A 206 -17.73 31.79 46.77
N LEU A 207 -16.71 32.65 46.87
CA LEU A 207 -15.29 32.32 47.05
C LEU A 207 -15.03 31.43 48.25
N ALA A 208 -15.72 31.66 49.38
CA ALA A 208 -15.56 30.86 50.59
C ALA A 208 -15.98 29.39 50.44
N ARG A 209 -16.82 29.06 49.45
CA ARG A 209 -17.29 27.68 49.18
C ARG A 209 -16.85 27.14 47.82
N THR A 210 -16.08 27.92 47.06
CA THR A 210 -15.77 27.62 45.66
C THR A 210 -15.08 26.27 45.47
N ASN A 211 -14.10 25.94 46.31
CA ASN A 211 -13.36 24.68 46.19
C ASN A 211 -14.27 23.45 46.32
N TYR A 212 -15.25 23.49 47.24
CA TYR A 212 -16.12 22.33 47.52
C TYR A 212 -16.97 21.90 46.33
N TRP A 213 -17.58 22.86 45.61
CA TRP A 213 -18.43 22.52 44.48
C TRP A 213 -17.64 22.44 43.17
N LEU A 214 -16.54 23.20 43.02
CA LEU A 214 -15.67 23.08 41.85
C LEU A 214 -14.94 21.75 41.77
N ASP A 215 -14.58 21.14 42.90
CA ASP A 215 -14.03 19.78 42.93
C ASP A 215 -14.99 18.81 42.24
N SER A 216 -16.28 18.85 42.61
CA SER A 216 -17.30 17.99 42.01
C SER A 216 -17.52 18.26 40.51
N VAL A 217 -17.46 19.52 40.09
CA VAL A 217 -17.57 19.91 38.68
C VAL A 217 -16.38 19.40 37.87
N ALA A 218 -15.15 19.64 38.35
CA ALA A 218 -13.93 19.19 37.70
C ALA A 218 -13.88 17.66 37.62
N GLU A 219 -14.23 16.97 38.70
CA GLU A 219 -14.27 15.51 38.76
C GLU A 219 -15.30 14.94 37.76
N ALA A 220 -16.49 15.55 37.66
CA ALA A 220 -17.48 15.15 36.66
C ALA A 220 -16.94 15.30 35.23
N GLY A 221 -16.25 16.41 34.94
CA GLY A 221 -15.57 16.64 33.67
C GLY A 221 -14.52 15.58 33.37
N ILE A 222 -13.61 15.31 34.31
CA ILE A 222 -12.55 14.30 34.19
C ILE A 222 -13.14 12.91 33.95
N LYS A 223 -14.18 12.54 34.71
CA LYS A 223 -14.84 11.23 34.59
C LYS A 223 -15.50 11.03 33.23
N VAL A 224 -16.19 12.05 32.71
CA VAL A 224 -16.79 12.00 31.38
C VAL A 224 -15.70 11.98 30.30
N THR A 225 -14.63 12.77 30.45
CA THR A 225 -13.49 12.71 29.53
C THR A 225 -12.91 11.30 29.47
N ALA A 226 -12.62 10.68 30.62
CA ALA A 226 -12.01 9.36 30.67
C ALA A 226 -12.90 8.29 30.02
N SER A 227 -14.17 8.21 30.45
CA SER A 227 -15.13 7.23 29.94
C SER A 227 -15.43 7.40 28.44
N THR A 228 -15.59 8.65 27.99
CA THR A 228 -15.84 8.94 26.57
C THR A 228 -14.60 8.66 25.72
N THR A 229 -13.40 9.00 26.21
CA THR A 229 -12.14 8.70 25.52
C THR A 229 -11.95 7.19 25.37
N GLU A 230 -12.23 6.42 26.41
CA GLU A 230 -12.13 4.95 26.36
C GLU A 230 -13.13 4.35 25.36
N SER A 231 -14.39 4.78 25.40
CA SER A 231 -15.43 4.34 24.45
C SER A 231 -15.09 4.73 23.01
N ALA A 232 -14.59 5.95 22.79
CA ALA A 232 -14.19 6.40 21.46
C ALA A 232 -12.95 5.64 20.96
N LYS A 233 -11.97 5.39 21.84
CA LYS A 233 -10.75 4.66 21.50
C LYS A 233 -11.05 3.23 21.07
N THR A 234 -11.91 2.52 21.80
CA THR A 234 -12.33 1.15 21.44
C THR A 234 -13.02 1.12 20.07
N THR A 235 -13.94 2.07 19.83
CA THR A 235 -14.64 2.20 18.54
C THR A 235 -13.67 2.49 17.39
N LYS A 236 -12.81 3.50 17.55
CA LYS A 236 -11.89 3.96 16.50
C LYS A 236 -10.78 2.97 16.20
N LEU A 237 -10.24 2.28 17.22
CA LEU A 237 -9.28 1.19 16.97
C LEU A 237 -9.96 -0.01 16.30
N GLY A 238 -11.23 -0.27 16.60
CA GLY A 238 -12.04 -1.25 15.88
C GLY A 238 -12.15 -0.93 14.39
N GLU A 239 -12.45 0.33 14.04
CA GLU A 239 -12.50 0.81 12.66
C GLU A 239 -11.17 0.57 11.92
N VAL A 240 -10.03 0.89 12.56
CA VAL A 240 -8.69 0.64 12.00
C VAL A 240 -8.45 -0.85 11.77
N ALA A 241 -8.78 -1.69 12.76
CA ALA A 241 -8.59 -3.15 12.66
C ALA A 241 -9.44 -3.77 11.54
N THR A 242 -10.70 -3.34 11.38
CA THR A 242 -11.56 -3.79 10.28
C THR A 242 -10.98 -3.39 8.93
N ALA A 243 -10.54 -2.13 8.78
CA ALA A 243 -9.91 -1.68 7.55
C ALA A 243 -8.61 -2.44 7.21
N SER A 244 -7.78 -2.76 8.23
CA SER A 244 -6.61 -3.63 8.07
C SER A 244 -7.01 -5.01 7.54
N TYR A 245 -8.02 -5.64 8.16
CA TYR A 245 -8.47 -6.98 7.79
C TYR A 245 -8.99 -7.03 6.35
N ASP A 246 -9.78 -6.05 5.94
CA ASP A 246 -10.30 -5.95 4.58
C ASP A 246 -9.17 -5.79 3.55
N ALA A 247 -8.12 -5.03 3.88
CA ALA A 247 -6.94 -4.93 3.02
C ALA A 247 -6.17 -6.26 2.92
N TYR A 248 -5.99 -6.97 4.04
CA TYR A 248 -5.32 -8.28 4.05
C TYR A 248 -6.08 -9.34 3.27
N THR A 249 -7.41 -9.40 3.43
CA THR A 249 -8.24 -10.36 2.69
C THR A 249 -8.16 -10.10 1.19
N ALA A 250 -8.22 -8.83 0.75
CA ALA A 250 -8.03 -8.46 -0.65
C ALA A 250 -6.67 -8.92 -1.21
N ILE A 251 -5.58 -8.74 -0.45
CA ILE A 251 -4.25 -9.21 -0.82
C ILE A 251 -4.21 -10.75 -0.90
N ALA A 252 -4.79 -11.44 0.07
CA ALA A 252 -4.83 -12.90 0.11
C ALA A 252 -5.57 -13.51 -1.11
N TYR A 253 -6.69 -12.92 -1.53
CA TYR A 253 -7.39 -13.34 -2.75
C TYR A 253 -6.55 -13.13 -4.01
N SER A 254 -5.82 -12.02 -4.10
CA SER A 254 -4.90 -11.76 -5.21
C SER A 254 -3.77 -12.79 -5.28
N VAL A 255 -3.12 -13.10 -4.14
CA VAL A 255 -2.04 -14.09 -4.06
C VAL A 255 -2.54 -15.50 -4.38
N THR A 256 -3.70 -15.91 -3.87
CA THR A 256 -4.30 -17.23 -4.16
C THR A 256 -4.64 -17.37 -5.64
N ALA A 257 -5.17 -16.32 -6.29
CA ALA A 257 -5.42 -16.33 -7.73
C ALA A 257 -4.12 -16.54 -8.54
N ILE A 258 -3.02 -15.86 -8.17
CA ILE A 258 -1.71 -16.04 -8.82
C ILE A 258 -1.21 -17.49 -8.66
N LEU A 259 -1.32 -18.06 -7.46
CA LEU A 259 -0.90 -19.45 -7.20
C LEU A 259 -1.69 -20.46 -8.04
N ILE A 260 -3.00 -20.28 -8.22
CA ILE A 260 -3.83 -21.15 -9.06
C ILE A 260 -3.37 -21.09 -10.53
N ILE A 261 -3.10 -19.89 -11.06
CA ILE A 261 -2.61 -19.73 -12.44
C ILE A 261 -1.25 -20.43 -12.62
N VAL A 262 -0.33 -20.26 -11.66
CA VAL A 262 0.98 -20.93 -11.69
C VAL A 262 0.83 -22.45 -11.66
N LEU A 263 -0.05 -22.99 -10.82
CA LEU A 263 -0.32 -24.43 -10.77
C LEU A 263 -0.84 -24.96 -12.11
N ILE A 264 -1.81 -24.28 -12.74
CA ILE A 264 -2.34 -24.67 -14.06
C ILE A 264 -1.22 -24.68 -15.11
N MET A 265 -0.36 -23.66 -15.13
CA MET A 265 0.79 -23.57 -16.04
C MET A 265 1.76 -24.75 -15.83
N VAL A 266 2.02 -25.15 -14.59
CA VAL A 266 2.85 -26.31 -14.27
C VAL A 266 2.20 -27.61 -14.74
N PHE A 267 0.89 -27.80 -14.53
CA PHE A 267 0.18 -28.99 -15.02
C PHE A 267 0.23 -29.10 -16.54
N ILE A 268 -0.06 -28.01 -17.27
CA ILE A 268 0.03 -27.97 -18.73
C ILE A 268 1.46 -28.26 -19.19
N TYR A 269 2.47 -27.65 -18.55
CA TYR A 269 3.87 -27.89 -18.84
C TYR A 269 4.26 -29.36 -18.65
N LEU A 270 3.88 -29.97 -17.52
CA LEU A 270 4.15 -31.38 -17.23
C LEU A 270 3.48 -32.30 -18.25
N PHE A 271 2.24 -32.01 -18.64
CA PHE A 271 1.51 -32.79 -19.65
C PHE A 271 2.19 -32.70 -21.04
N LEU A 272 2.56 -31.49 -21.46
CA LEU A 272 3.30 -31.28 -22.71
C LEU A 272 4.67 -31.96 -22.69
N ARG A 273 5.40 -31.87 -21.57
CA ARG A 273 6.69 -32.55 -21.37
C ARG A 273 6.54 -34.06 -21.41
N TYR A 274 5.52 -34.61 -20.75
CA TYR A 274 5.21 -36.04 -20.77
C TYR A 274 4.92 -36.53 -22.20
N ARG A 275 4.09 -35.78 -22.96
CA ARG A 275 3.80 -36.09 -24.37
C ARG A 275 5.05 -36.08 -25.25
N ARG A 276 5.93 -35.08 -25.10
CA ARG A 276 7.20 -35.01 -25.84
C ARG A 276 8.10 -36.22 -25.53
N LYS A 277 8.25 -36.60 -24.26
CA LYS A 277 9.06 -37.76 -23.85
C LYS A 277 8.50 -39.07 -24.41
N LYS A 278 7.18 -39.27 -24.36
CA LYS A 278 6.52 -40.45 -24.96
C LYS A 278 6.75 -40.54 -26.46
N LYS A 279 6.68 -39.42 -27.19
CA LYS A 279 6.94 -39.38 -28.64
C LYS A 279 8.40 -39.77 -28.96
N MET A 280 9.37 -39.28 -28.19
CA MET A 280 10.79 -39.62 -28.35
C MET A 280 11.08 -41.10 -28.10
N ASN A 281 10.52 -41.68 -27.03
CA ASN A 281 10.70 -43.10 -26.71
C ASN A 281 10.13 -44.01 -27.81
N LYS A 282 8.95 -43.66 -28.37
CA LYS A 282 8.38 -44.39 -29.51
C LYS A 282 9.30 -44.34 -30.73
N LYS A 283 9.83 -43.16 -31.08
CA LYS A 283 10.77 -43.02 -32.20
C LYS A 283 11.97 -43.96 -32.04
N LEU A 284 12.56 -44.00 -30.85
CA LEU A 284 13.75 -44.81 -30.54
C LEU A 284 13.48 -46.32 -30.65
N GLN A 285 12.26 -46.79 -30.32
CA GLN A 285 11.85 -48.18 -30.56
C GLN A 285 11.76 -48.50 -32.05
N TYR A 286 11.15 -47.62 -32.86
CA TYR A 286 11.06 -47.82 -34.30
C TYR A 286 12.45 -47.82 -34.96
N THR A 287 13.38 -46.94 -34.55
CA THR A 287 14.75 -46.94 -35.09
C THR A 287 15.49 -48.24 -34.80
N LYS A 288 15.28 -48.85 -33.63
CA LYS A 288 15.88 -50.13 -33.27
C LYS A 288 15.38 -51.28 -34.14
N LEU A 289 14.07 -51.33 -34.42
CA LEU A 289 13.46 -52.37 -35.26
C LEU A 289 13.87 -52.27 -36.73
N LEU A 290 14.21 -51.07 -37.22
CA LEU A 290 14.59 -50.82 -38.62
C LEU A 290 16.06 -51.17 -38.92
N ASN A 291 16.91 -51.19 -37.89
CA ASN A 291 18.35 -51.47 -38.02
C ASN A 291 18.69 -52.96 -37.76
N GLN A 292 17.68 -53.83 -37.74
CA GLN A 292 17.78 -55.26 -37.49
C GLN A 292 17.37 -56.03 -38.75
#